data_AF-A0A9C8GMD6-F1
#
_entry.id   AF-A0A9C8GMD6-F1
#
_cell.length_a   1.000
_cell.length_b   1.000
_cell.length_c   1.000
_cell.angle_alpha   90.00
_cell.angle_beta   90.00
_cell.angle_gamma   90.00
#
_symmetry.space_group_name_H-M   'P 1'
#
loop_
_entity.id
_entity.type
_entity.pdbx_description
1 polymer ?
#
loop_
_entity_poly.entity_id
_entity_poly.type
_entity_poly.pdbx_seq_one_letter_code
_entity_poly.pdbx_strand_id
1 'polypeptide(L)'
;MNLPDRVEQLIIQVVDGEWGDANGPDIRRIRTEDYITDADVVIPATWMLCTKNLPQARDRLRRAVGQMRQALDGLEALLDAIDAAEKEAAAQGHPEWAPLIVLLKAPFPLEKPEIYDPNETFNIATMLRDTLFDGDWDQYIAWTEAHGGVEQRVQDTPIMRSLQEFERRYEVNLSDLLFSKRDRFEHDLIRLEYAQRADR
;
A
#
# COMPACT_ATOMS: atom_id res chain seq x y z
N MET A 1 0.62 26.85 -4.54
CA MET A 1 -0.72 26.62 -5.11
C MET A 1 -1.75 27.29 -4.20
N ASN A 2 -2.55 28.21 -4.75
CA ASN A 2 -3.54 28.97 -3.97
C ASN A 2 -4.86 28.18 -3.85
N LEU A 3 -5.85 28.71 -3.10
CA LEU A 3 -7.16 28.06 -2.95
C LEU A 3 -7.89 27.87 -4.30
N PRO A 4 -7.99 28.89 -5.18
CA PRO A 4 -8.55 28.72 -6.53
C PRO A 4 -7.94 27.56 -7.33
N ASP A 5 -6.62 27.46 -7.39
CA ASP A 5 -5.92 26.40 -8.11
C ASP A 5 -6.28 25.00 -7.56
N ARG A 6 -6.37 24.88 -6.22
CA ARG A 6 -6.76 23.63 -5.56
C ARG A 6 -8.19 23.24 -5.88
N VAL A 7 -9.11 24.21 -5.91
CA VAL A 7 -10.51 23.96 -6.29
C VAL A 7 -10.60 23.51 -7.75
N GLU A 8 -9.86 24.16 -8.64
CA GLU A 8 -9.80 23.78 -10.05
C GLU A 8 -9.27 22.35 -10.23
N GLN A 9 -8.18 21.98 -9.55
CA GLN A 9 -7.64 20.62 -9.59
C GLN A 9 -8.63 19.56 -9.08
N LEU A 10 -9.36 19.84 -7.99
CA LEU A 10 -10.38 18.92 -7.49
C LEU A 10 -11.51 18.71 -8.51
N ILE A 11 -11.90 19.77 -9.23
CA ILE A 11 -12.89 19.65 -10.29
C ILE A 11 -12.33 18.80 -11.44
N ILE A 12 -11.09 19.04 -11.86
CA ILE A 12 -10.44 18.28 -12.93
C ILE A 12 -10.38 16.78 -12.60
N GLN A 13 -10.03 16.39 -11.37
CA GLN A 13 -10.04 14.97 -10.97
C GLN A 13 -11.42 14.32 -11.14
N VAL A 14 -12.50 15.02 -10.78
CA VAL A 14 -13.86 14.50 -10.98
C VAL A 14 -14.21 14.43 -12.46
N VAL A 15 -13.79 15.44 -13.21
CA VAL A 15 -13.97 15.50 -14.66
C VAL A 15 -13.22 14.37 -15.33
N ASP A 16 -12.01 14.00 -14.91
CA ASP A 16 -11.16 12.94 -15.46
C ASP A 16 -11.64 11.53 -15.09
N GLY A 17 -12.45 11.43 -14.04
CA GLY A 17 -13.10 10.18 -13.64
C GLY A 17 -12.45 9.48 -12.45
N GLU A 18 -11.51 10.15 -11.79
CA GLU A 18 -10.84 9.66 -10.57
C GLU A 18 -11.85 9.40 -9.44
N TRP A 19 -12.98 10.12 -9.46
CA TRP A 19 -14.07 10.00 -8.48
C TRP A 19 -15.34 9.37 -9.09
N GLY A 20 -15.15 8.43 -10.03
CA GLY A 20 -16.20 7.61 -10.66
C GLY A 20 -16.55 7.99 -12.10
N ASP A 21 -17.55 7.33 -12.69
CA ASP A 21 -18.00 7.47 -14.10
C ASP A 21 -17.98 8.88 -14.73
N ALA A 22 -16.96 9.21 -15.52
CA ALA A 22 -16.88 10.50 -16.19
C ALA A 22 -17.72 10.65 -17.48
N ASN A 23 -18.60 9.69 -17.80
CA ASN A 23 -19.33 9.70 -19.08
C ASN A 23 -20.61 10.56 -19.10
N GLY A 24 -20.87 11.36 -18.05
CA GLY A 24 -22.02 12.26 -18.02
C GLY A 24 -21.95 13.34 -19.10
N PRO A 25 -23.09 13.78 -19.68
CA PRO A 25 -23.11 14.79 -20.74
C PRO A 25 -22.47 16.12 -20.30
N ASP A 26 -22.74 16.57 -19.08
CA ASP A 26 -22.15 17.81 -18.54
C ASP A 26 -20.63 17.69 -18.35
N ILE A 27 -20.13 16.53 -17.95
CA ILE A 27 -18.70 16.28 -17.73
C ILE A 27 -17.97 16.23 -19.07
N ARG A 28 -18.53 15.51 -20.07
CA ARG A 28 -18.02 15.54 -21.44
C ARG A 28 -17.98 16.96 -21.98
N ARG A 29 -19.02 17.75 -21.72
CA ARG A 29 -19.08 19.15 -22.14
C ARG A 29 -17.99 20.01 -21.51
N ILE A 30 -17.65 19.77 -20.24
CA ILE A 30 -16.49 20.42 -19.60
C ILE A 30 -15.22 20.07 -20.37
N ARG A 31 -14.95 18.78 -20.64
CA ARG A 31 -13.73 18.35 -21.36
C ARG A 31 -13.62 18.81 -22.81
N THR A 32 -14.74 19.00 -23.51
CA THR A 32 -14.73 19.31 -24.96
C THR A 32 -14.85 20.79 -25.27
N GLU A 33 -15.34 21.59 -24.32
CA GLU A 33 -15.55 23.02 -24.51
C GLU A 33 -14.69 23.86 -23.54
N ASP A 34 -13.59 23.30 -23.03
CA ASP A 34 -12.62 23.95 -22.14
C ASP A 34 -11.57 24.77 -22.89
N TYR A 35 -11.67 24.91 -24.20
CA TYR A 35 -10.68 25.62 -24.99
C TYR A 35 -11.33 26.48 -26.08
N ILE A 36 -10.90 27.74 -26.17
CA ILE A 36 -11.30 28.69 -27.20
C ILE A 36 -10.19 28.76 -28.24
N THR A 37 -10.39 28.10 -29.37
CA THR A 37 -9.37 27.99 -30.44
C THR A 37 -8.94 29.35 -30.99
N ASP A 38 -9.88 30.27 -31.25
CA ASP A 38 -9.56 31.56 -31.86
C ASP A 38 -8.76 32.49 -30.95
N ALA A 39 -8.83 32.28 -29.63
CA ALA A 39 -8.12 33.07 -28.63
C ALA A 39 -6.89 32.35 -28.07
N ASP A 40 -6.73 31.07 -28.36
CA ASP A 40 -5.73 30.18 -27.74
C ASP A 40 -5.79 30.22 -26.19
N VAL A 41 -7.00 30.07 -25.65
CA VAL A 41 -7.24 30.18 -24.20
C VAL A 41 -7.97 28.95 -23.66
N VAL A 42 -7.45 28.39 -22.56
CA VAL A 42 -8.15 27.38 -21.75
C VAL A 42 -9.16 28.07 -20.84
N ILE A 43 -10.40 27.59 -20.85
CA ILE A 43 -11.49 28.01 -19.99
C ILE A 43 -11.47 27.14 -18.73
N PRO A 44 -11.27 27.73 -17.54
CA PRO A 44 -11.32 26.99 -16.29
C PRO A 44 -12.68 26.30 -16.08
N ALA A 45 -12.67 25.09 -15.55
CA ALA A 45 -13.88 24.36 -15.19
C ALA A 45 -14.71 25.12 -14.16
N THR A 46 -14.07 25.82 -13.22
CA THR A 46 -14.74 26.77 -12.31
C THR A 46 -15.56 27.83 -13.05
N TRP A 47 -15.03 28.40 -14.14
CA TRP A 47 -15.76 29.35 -14.98
C TRP A 47 -16.92 28.68 -15.73
N MET A 48 -16.70 27.49 -16.29
CA MET A 48 -17.75 26.75 -17.00
C MET A 48 -18.93 26.37 -16.08
N LEU A 49 -18.67 25.98 -14.83
CA LEU A 49 -19.70 25.67 -13.84
C LEU A 49 -20.57 26.88 -13.48
N CYS A 50 -19.99 28.08 -13.53
CA CYS A 50 -20.69 29.34 -13.27
C CYS A 50 -21.48 29.84 -14.50
N THR A 51 -20.96 29.63 -15.70
CA THR A 51 -21.47 30.27 -16.93
C THR A 51 -22.29 29.36 -17.83
N LYS A 52 -22.17 28.04 -17.68
CA LYS A 52 -22.91 27.04 -18.46
C LYS A 52 -23.96 26.34 -17.59
N ASN A 53 -25.06 25.90 -18.21
CA ASN A 53 -26.09 25.11 -17.53
C ASN A 53 -25.62 23.65 -17.37
N LEU A 54 -24.88 23.37 -16.29
CA LEU A 54 -24.27 22.06 -16.00
C LEU A 54 -24.78 21.46 -14.66
N PRO A 55 -26.10 21.23 -14.47
CA PRO A 55 -26.65 20.78 -13.21
C PRO A 55 -26.13 19.40 -12.77
N GLN A 56 -25.94 18.46 -13.71
CA GLN A 56 -25.47 17.11 -13.39
C GLN A 56 -24.01 17.12 -12.95
N ALA A 57 -23.16 17.97 -13.57
CA ALA A 57 -21.78 18.14 -13.11
C ALA A 57 -21.73 18.70 -11.68
N ARG A 58 -22.57 19.70 -11.35
CA ARG A 58 -22.64 20.26 -9.98
C ARG A 58 -23.07 19.22 -8.95
N ASP A 59 -24.09 18.41 -9.26
CA ASP A 59 -24.54 17.34 -8.36
C ASP A 59 -23.51 16.22 -8.21
N ARG A 60 -22.77 15.92 -9.28
CA ARG A 60 -21.67 14.97 -9.24
C ARG A 60 -20.51 15.48 -8.37
N LEU A 61 -20.09 16.73 -8.57
CA LEU A 61 -19.07 17.37 -7.74
C LEU A 61 -19.48 17.37 -6.26
N ARG A 62 -20.74 17.70 -5.95
CA ARG A 62 -21.23 17.70 -4.57
C ARG A 62 -21.17 16.32 -3.92
N ARG A 63 -21.42 15.24 -4.67
CA ARG A 63 -21.25 13.86 -4.19
C ARG A 63 -19.77 13.48 -4.01
N ALA A 64 -18.94 13.85 -4.99
CA ALA A 64 -17.51 13.60 -4.94
C ALA A 64 -16.84 14.29 -3.74
N VAL A 65 -17.27 15.50 -3.36
CA VAL A 65 -16.77 16.20 -2.15
C VAL A 65 -16.93 15.35 -0.89
N GLY A 66 -18.01 14.57 -0.77
CA GLY A 66 -18.18 13.65 0.37
C GLY A 66 -17.13 12.54 0.37
N GLN A 67 -16.88 11.93 -0.79
CA GLN A 67 -15.87 10.87 -0.96
C GLN A 67 -14.44 11.41 -0.76
N MET A 68 -14.16 12.61 -1.26
CA MET A 68 -12.87 13.28 -1.09
C MET A 68 -12.56 13.54 0.38
N ARG A 69 -13.54 14.01 1.16
CA ARG A 69 -13.36 14.19 2.61
C ARG A 69 -13.02 12.88 3.28
N GLN A 70 -13.79 11.83 3.01
CA GLN A 70 -13.52 10.51 3.57
C GLN A 70 -12.13 9.98 3.19
N ALA A 71 -11.68 10.21 1.96
CA ALA A 71 -10.34 9.81 1.52
C ALA A 71 -9.23 10.62 2.23
N LEU A 72 -9.44 11.92 2.44
CA LEU A 72 -8.51 12.76 3.19
C LEU A 72 -8.44 12.34 4.67
N ASP A 73 -9.59 12.08 5.29
CA ASP A 73 -9.66 11.56 6.67
C ASP A 73 -8.94 10.20 6.76
N GLY A 74 -9.10 9.34 5.75
CA GLY A 74 -8.39 8.06 5.67
C GLY A 74 -6.88 8.22 5.51
N LEU A 75 -6.43 9.16 4.69
CA LEU A 75 -5.01 9.47 4.54
C LEU A 75 -4.42 10.00 5.86
N GLU A 76 -5.11 10.90 6.55
CA GLU A 76 -4.68 11.42 7.84
C GLU A 76 -4.56 10.28 8.87
N ALA A 77 -5.57 9.40 8.95
CA ALA A 77 -5.52 8.24 9.84
C ALA A 77 -4.38 7.26 9.50
N LEU A 78 -4.04 7.08 8.22
CA LEU A 78 -2.91 6.25 7.81
C LEU A 78 -1.58 6.86 8.23
N LEU A 79 -1.40 8.17 8.02
CA LEU A 79 -0.20 8.89 8.43
C LEU A 79 -0.03 8.86 9.96
N ASP A 80 -1.12 9.06 10.71
CA ASP A 80 -1.11 8.94 12.17
C ASP A 80 -0.73 7.51 12.62
N ALA A 81 -1.22 6.48 11.93
CA ALA A 81 -0.86 5.09 12.22
C ALA A 81 0.62 4.81 11.95
N ILE A 82 1.20 5.42 10.91
CA ILE A 82 2.64 5.36 10.61
C ILE A 82 3.46 5.98 11.73
N ASP A 83 3.14 7.22 12.11
CA ASP A 83 3.85 7.92 13.19
C ASP A 83 3.72 7.19 14.54
N ALA A 84 2.56 6.60 14.81
CA ALA A 84 2.32 5.81 16.02
C ALA A 84 3.15 4.51 16.02
N ALA A 85 3.21 3.81 14.88
CA ALA A 85 3.98 2.60 14.73
C ALA A 85 5.49 2.85 14.90
N GLU A 86 6.03 3.94 14.38
CA GLU A 86 7.43 4.33 14.58
C GLU A 86 7.77 4.55 16.07
N LYS A 87 6.90 5.27 16.78
CA LYS A 87 7.06 5.51 18.23
C LYS A 87 6.97 4.21 19.02
N GLU A 88 6.03 3.34 18.67
CA GLU A 88 5.85 2.04 19.32
C GLU A 88 7.06 1.12 19.09
N ALA A 89 7.52 1.02 17.85
CA ALA A 89 8.71 0.26 17.46
C ALA A 89 9.95 0.72 18.24
N ALA A 90 10.20 2.03 18.27
CA ALA A 90 11.32 2.61 19.01
C ALA A 90 11.21 2.38 20.52
N ALA A 91 10.01 2.52 21.12
CA ALA A 91 9.79 2.27 22.54
C ALA A 91 10.02 0.80 22.95
N GLN A 92 9.90 -0.12 21.99
CA GLN A 92 10.17 -1.54 22.18
C GLN A 92 11.62 -1.92 21.89
N GLY A 93 12.48 -0.98 21.48
CA GLY A 93 13.87 -1.25 21.13
C GLY A 93 14.07 -1.87 19.74
N HIS A 94 13.01 -1.92 18.93
CA HIS A 94 13.00 -2.51 17.58
C HIS A 94 12.47 -1.50 16.54
N PRO A 95 13.20 -0.40 16.25
CA PRO A 95 12.76 0.58 15.27
C PRO A 95 12.47 -0.02 13.88
N GLU A 96 13.12 -1.13 13.53
CA GLU A 96 12.90 -1.88 12.30
C GLU A 96 11.50 -2.50 12.20
N TRP A 97 10.76 -2.64 13.31
CA TRP A 97 9.38 -3.15 13.32
C TRP A 97 8.35 -2.14 12.86
N ALA A 98 8.68 -0.85 12.75
CA ALA A 98 7.73 0.19 12.37
C ALA A 98 6.87 -0.21 11.14
N PRO A 99 7.44 -0.61 9.98
CA PRO A 99 6.64 -1.03 8.83
C PRO A 99 5.76 -2.25 9.11
N LEU A 100 6.20 -3.22 9.92
CA LEU A 100 5.39 -4.40 10.28
C LEU A 100 4.21 -4.01 11.17
N ILE A 101 4.43 -3.10 12.13
CA ILE A 101 3.37 -2.57 13.00
C ILE A 101 2.37 -1.75 12.18
N VAL A 102 2.82 -0.97 11.19
CA VAL A 102 1.93 -0.25 10.27
C VAL A 102 1.04 -1.22 9.50
N LEU A 103 1.62 -2.25 8.89
CA LEU A 103 0.84 -3.26 8.14
C LEU A 103 -0.17 -3.97 9.04
N LEU A 104 0.20 -4.24 10.28
CA LEU A 104 -0.68 -4.88 11.27
C LEU A 104 -1.81 -3.97 11.73
N LYS A 105 -1.56 -2.67 11.90
CA LYS A 105 -2.47 -1.70 12.53
C LYS A 105 -3.06 -0.68 11.56
N ALA A 106 -2.89 -0.88 10.26
CA ALA A 106 -3.41 0.03 9.25
C ALA A 106 -4.93 0.25 9.44
N PRO A 107 -5.43 1.49 9.29
CA PRO A 107 -6.84 1.82 9.53
C PRO A 107 -7.79 1.17 8.52
N PHE A 108 -7.25 0.66 7.41
CA PHE A 108 -7.94 -0.09 6.38
C PHE A 108 -6.97 -1.10 5.74
N PRO A 109 -7.47 -2.15 5.07
CA PRO A 109 -6.60 -3.12 4.39
C PRO A 109 -5.72 -2.46 3.34
N LEU A 110 -4.41 -2.71 3.40
CA LEU A 110 -3.44 -2.25 2.41
C LEU A 110 -3.18 -3.36 1.38
N GLU A 111 -3.15 -3.00 0.11
CA GLU A 111 -2.79 -3.93 -0.97
C GLU A 111 -1.28 -3.92 -1.18
N LYS A 112 -0.67 -5.11 -1.10
CA LYS A 112 0.72 -5.30 -1.48
C LYS A 112 0.83 -5.31 -3.02
N PRO A 113 1.78 -4.57 -3.63
CA PRO A 113 2.03 -4.66 -5.07
C PRO A 113 2.50 -6.07 -5.47
N GLU A 114 2.10 -6.54 -6.66
CA GLU A 114 2.54 -7.84 -7.22
C GLU A 114 3.99 -7.81 -7.77
N ILE A 115 4.82 -6.90 -7.29
CA ILE A 115 6.21 -6.75 -7.74
C ILE A 115 7.11 -7.33 -6.66
N TYR A 116 7.89 -8.34 -7.01
CA TYR A 116 8.97 -8.83 -6.17
C TYR A 116 10.08 -7.77 -6.10
N ASP A 117 10.33 -7.25 -4.90
CA ASP A 117 11.51 -6.42 -4.63
C ASP A 117 12.60 -7.28 -3.98
N PRO A 118 13.74 -7.51 -4.65
CA PRO A 118 14.83 -8.30 -4.10
C PRO A 118 15.48 -7.69 -2.85
N ASN A 119 15.14 -6.45 -2.50
CA ASN A 119 15.65 -5.76 -1.31
C ASN A 119 14.69 -5.86 -0.11
N GLU A 120 13.54 -6.54 -0.24
CA GLU A 120 12.61 -6.75 0.88
C GLU A 120 13.10 -7.86 1.82
N THR A 121 14.07 -7.52 2.67
CA THR A 121 14.72 -8.48 3.59
C THR A 121 13.73 -9.27 4.44
N PHE A 122 12.66 -8.65 4.95
CA PHE A 122 11.64 -9.33 5.77
C PHE A 122 10.81 -10.33 4.95
N ASN A 123 10.43 -9.97 3.73
CA ASN A 123 9.65 -10.86 2.85
C ASN A 123 10.48 -12.07 2.45
N ILE A 124 11.75 -11.85 2.09
CA ILE A 124 12.66 -12.94 1.70
C ILE A 124 12.91 -13.87 2.89
N ALA A 125 13.21 -13.34 4.08
CA ALA A 125 13.43 -14.15 5.27
C ALA A 125 12.19 -14.98 5.64
N THR A 126 11.00 -14.39 5.60
CA THR A 126 9.73 -15.08 5.87
C THR A 126 9.45 -16.17 4.82
N MET A 127 9.71 -15.87 3.55
CA MET A 127 9.54 -16.83 2.45
C MET A 127 10.47 -18.04 2.60
N LEU A 128 11.75 -17.80 2.93
CA LEU A 128 12.73 -18.87 3.14
C LEU A 128 12.35 -19.72 4.35
N ARG A 129 11.97 -19.10 5.47
CA ARG A 129 11.46 -19.80 6.67
C ARG A 129 10.34 -20.76 6.31
N ASP A 130 9.31 -20.26 5.63
CA ASP A 130 8.13 -21.07 5.33
C ASP A 130 8.40 -22.16 4.29
N THR A 131 9.30 -21.90 3.34
CA THR A 131 9.59 -22.83 2.24
C THR A 131 10.51 -23.96 2.66
N LEU A 132 11.54 -23.65 3.45
CA LEU A 132 12.64 -24.56 3.74
C LEU A 132 12.61 -25.12 5.17
N PHE A 133 11.87 -24.47 6.07
CA PHE A 133 11.85 -24.79 7.50
C PHE A 133 10.42 -24.90 8.05
N ASP A 134 9.43 -25.09 7.17
CA ASP A 134 8.02 -25.26 7.53
C ASP A 134 7.42 -24.17 8.43
N GLY A 135 7.97 -22.96 8.38
CA GLY A 135 7.54 -21.83 9.21
C GLY A 135 8.22 -21.77 10.58
N ASP A 136 9.19 -22.66 10.86
CA ASP A 136 9.90 -22.72 12.13
C ASP A 136 11.15 -21.82 12.12
N TRP A 137 11.05 -20.68 12.80
CA TRP A 137 12.17 -19.77 13.00
C TRP A 137 13.34 -20.39 13.77
N ASP A 138 13.07 -21.23 14.78
CA ASP A 138 14.14 -21.82 15.60
C ASP A 138 14.98 -22.78 14.74
N GLN A 139 14.35 -23.56 13.86
CA GLN A 139 15.05 -24.39 12.88
C GLN A 139 15.84 -23.55 11.87
N TYR A 140 15.24 -22.49 11.33
CA TYR A 140 15.91 -21.63 10.36
C TYR A 140 17.14 -20.93 10.95
N ILE A 141 17.02 -20.39 12.16
CA ILE A 141 18.11 -19.76 12.90
C ILE A 141 19.23 -20.77 13.17
N ALA A 142 18.90 -21.94 13.72
CA ALA A 142 19.89 -22.97 14.04
C ALA A 142 20.64 -23.46 12.79
N TRP A 143 19.92 -23.64 11.68
CA TRP A 143 20.54 -24.03 10.41
C TRP A 143 21.52 -22.96 9.90
N THR A 144 21.12 -21.68 9.98
CA THR A 144 21.93 -20.54 9.52
C THR A 144 23.18 -20.37 10.38
N GLU A 145 23.11 -20.60 11.69
CA GLU A 145 24.28 -20.56 12.58
C GLU A 145 25.29 -21.67 12.31
N ALA A 146 24.79 -22.86 11.96
CA ALA A 146 25.63 -24.03 11.67
C ALA A 146 26.24 -24.01 10.26
N HIS A 147 25.50 -23.54 9.26
CA HIS A 147 25.86 -23.70 7.84
C HIS A 147 26.04 -22.37 7.09
N GLY A 148 25.59 -21.25 7.64
CA GLY A 148 25.65 -19.94 7.00
C GLY A 148 27.06 -19.35 6.93
N GLY A 149 27.26 -18.50 5.93
CA GLY A 149 28.46 -17.66 5.82
C GLY A 149 28.63 -16.73 7.02
N VAL A 150 29.81 -16.11 7.16
CA VAL A 150 30.05 -15.11 8.23
C VAL A 150 29.06 -13.95 8.14
N GLU A 151 28.78 -13.48 6.93
CA GLU A 151 27.83 -12.39 6.68
C GLU A 151 26.41 -12.77 7.12
N GLN A 152 25.91 -13.94 6.69
CA GLN A 152 24.58 -14.41 7.05
C GLN A 152 24.41 -14.57 8.57
N ARG A 153 25.44 -15.07 9.27
CA ARG A 153 25.40 -15.24 10.73
C ARG A 153 25.43 -13.92 11.49
N VAL A 154 26.10 -12.90 10.94
CA VAL A 154 26.25 -11.59 11.58
C VAL A 154 25.08 -10.66 11.25
N GLN A 155 24.51 -10.76 10.04
CA GLN A 155 23.50 -9.83 9.53
C GLN A 155 22.09 -10.45 9.51
N ASP A 156 21.93 -11.67 8.99
CA ASP A 156 20.60 -12.26 8.80
C ASP A 156 20.06 -12.86 10.10
N THR A 157 20.89 -13.54 10.90
CA THR A 157 20.44 -14.17 12.16
C THR A 157 19.80 -13.17 13.15
N PRO A 158 20.35 -11.96 13.38
CA PRO A 158 19.67 -10.94 14.18
C PRO A 158 18.29 -10.54 13.63
N ILE A 159 18.16 -10.44 12.31
CA ILE A 159 16.87 -10.11 11.66
C ILE A 159 15.88 -11.25 11.89
N MET A 160 16.28 -12.52 11.69
CA MET A 160 15.40 -13.68 11.94
C MET A 160 14.91 -13.73 13.40
N ARG A 161 15.79 -13.42 14.37
CA ARG A 161 15.42 -13.32 15.78
C ARG A 161 14.44 -12.20 16.03
N SER A 162 14.67 -11.03 15.44
CA SER A 162 13.78 -9.88 15.53
C SER A 162 12.39 -10.21 14.95
N LEU A 163 12.31 -10.89 13.80
CA LEU A 163 11.06 -11.34 13.19
C LEU A 163 10.33 -12.41 14.03
N GLN A 164 11.08 -13.37 14.59
CA GLN A 164 10.53 -14.36 15.52
C GLN A 164 9.93 -13.69 16.76
N GLU A 165 10.64 -12.72 17.34
CA GLU A 165 10.17 -11.97 18.50
C GLU A 165 8.92 -11.15 18.16
N PHE A 166 8.88 -10.52 16.98
CA PHE A 166 7.71 -9.81 16.48
C PHE A 166 6.47 -10.72 16.41
N GLU A 167 6.58 -11.90 15.77
CA GLU A 167 5.46 -12.84 15.69
C GLU A 167 4.97 -13.31 17.05
N ARG A 168 5.89 -13.65 17.95
CA ARG A 168 5.55 -14.05 19.32
C ARG A 168 4.86 -12.94 20.08
N ARG A 169 5.29 -11.69 19.89
CA ARG A 169 4.77 -10.53 20.63
C ARG A 169 3.41 -10.08 20.14
N TYR A 170 3.21 -10.06 18.82
CA TYR A 170 1.96 -9.62 18.21
C TYR A 170 0.98 -10.76 17.93
N GLU A 171 1.38 -12.01 18.18
CA GLU A 171 0.59 -13.22 17.95
C GLU A 171 0.11 -13.33 16.49
N VAL A 172 1.01 -13.04 15.56
CA VAL A 172 0.75 -12.99 14.11
C VAL A 172 1.64 -13.96 13.36
N ASN A 173 1.19 -14.36 12.17
CA ASN A 173 2.07 -14.96 11.17
C ASN A 173 2.46 -13.89 10.15
N LEU A 174 3.76 -13.65 9.99
CA LEU A 174 4.31 -12.68 9.06
C LEU A 174 3.91 -12.97 7.62
N SER A 175 3.66 -14.23 7.22
CA SER A 175 3.15 -14.54 5.88
C SER A 175 1.77 -13.91 5.62
N ASP A 176 0.94 -13.73 6.65
CA ASP A 176 -0.38 -13.12 6.51
C ASP A 176 -0.28 -11.61 6.28
N LEU A 177 0.72 -10.98 6.90
CA LEU A 177 0.99 -9.55 6.78
C LEU A 177 1.77 -9.21 5.51
N LEU A 178 2.76 -10.02 5.15
CA LEU A 178 3.78 -9.69 4.16
C LEU A 178 3.49 -10.22 2.77
N PHE A 179 2.60 -11.21 2.61
CA PHE A 179 2.35 -11.81 1.30
C PHE A 179 1.03 -11.31 0.70
N SER A 180 1.08 -11.03 -0.60
CA SER A 180 -0.14 -10.85 -1.39
C SER A 180 -0.92 -12.17 -1.47
N LYS A 181 -2.19 -12.13 -1.91
CA LYS A 181 -2.94 -13.37 -2.18
C LYS A 181 -2.25 -14.26 -3.21
N ARG A 182 -1.59 -13.64 -4.18
CA ARG A 182 -0.84 -14.33 -5.23
C ARG A 182 0.46 -14.90 -4.68
N ASP A 183 1.20 -14.12 -3.90
CA ASP A 183 2.44 -14.57 -3.25
C ASP A 183 2.17 -15.82 -2.42
N ARG A 184 1.10 -15.81 -1.60
CA ARG A 184 0.68 -16.99 -0.81
C ARG A 184 0.42 -18.20 -1.69
N PHE A 185 -0.32 -18.02 -2.79
CA PHE A 185 -0.61 -19.12 -3.72
C PHE A 185 0.66 -19.67 -4.38
N GLU A 186 1.52 -18.81 -4.91
CA GLU A 186 2.79 -19.22 -5.53
C GLU A 186 3.72 -19.89 -4.51
N HIS A 187 3.74 -19.38 -3.29
CA HIS A 187 4.51 -19.91 -2.18
C HIS A 187 4.02 -21.28 -1.71
N ASP A 188 2.71 -21.49 -1.61
CA ASP A 188 2.12 -22.80 -1.32
C ASP A 188 2.49 -23.84 -2.40
N LEU A 189 2.51 -23.44 -3.67
CA LEU A 189 2.98 -24.31 -4.76
C LEU A 189 4.46 -24.69 -4.59
N ILE A 190 5.31 -23.71 -4.27
CA ILE A 190 6.74 -23.96 -4.05
C ILE A 190 6.96 -24.90 -2.85
N ARG A 191 6.22 -24.70 -1.74
CA ARG A 191 6.27 -25.61 -0.57
C ARG A 191 5.93 -27.05 -0.96
N LEU A 192 4.87 -27.24 -1.75
CA LEU A 192 4.48 -28.56 -2.25
C LEU A 192 5.56 -29.19 -3.13
N GLU A 193 6.19 -28.41 -4.02
CA GLU A 193 7.29 -28.90 -4.86
C GLU A 193 8.51 -29.33 -4.05
N TYR A 194 8.90 -28.56 -3.03
CA TYR A 194 10.04 -28.90 -2.17
C TYR A 194 9.77 -30.14 -1.31
N ALA A 195 8.57 -30.26 -0.74
CA ALA A 195 8.17 -31.44 -0.01
C ALA A 195 8.26 -32.71 -0.88
N GLN A 196 7.81 -32.65 -2.14
CA GLN A 196 7.90 -33.77 -3.08
C GLN A 196 9.33 -34.13 -3.51
N ARG A 197 10.29 -33.20 -3.39
CA ARG A 197 11.70 -33.45 -3.70
C ARG A 197 12.46 -34.06 -2.51
N ALA A 198 12.04 -33.79 -1.28
CA ALA A 198 12.64 -34.37 -0.08
C ALA A 198 12.36 -35.88 0.05
N ASP A 199 11.29 -36.38 -0.58
CA ASP A 199 10.89 -37.79 -0.62
C ASP A 199 11.57 -38.62 -1.74
N ARG A 200 12.53 -38.06 -2.48
CA ARG A 200 13.29 -38.72 -3.55
C ARG A 200 14.76 -38.90 -3.19
#